data_AF-A0A2T2SBX8-F1
#
_entry.id   AF-A0A2T2SBX8-F1
#
_cell.length_a   1.000
_cell.length_b   1.000
_cell.length_c   1.000
_cell.angle_alpha   90.00
_cell.angle_beta   90.00
_cell.angle_gamma   90.00
#
_symmetry.space_group_name_H-M   'P 1'
#
loop_
_entity.id
_entity.type
_entity.pdbx_description
1 polymer ?
#
loop_
_entity_poly.entity_id
_entity_poly.type
_entity_poly.pdbx_seq_one_letter_code
_entity_poly.pdbx_strand_id
1 'polypeptide(L)'
;NGVEVDLTFNEEQKAIDVRAFTKSLGVTGVEMEALTAVSTAALTIYDMCKSVTKDIRIGDVHLRAKTGGQSGNWKSEITPEEPSQN
;
A
#
# COMPACT_ATOMS: atom_id res chain seq x y z
N ASN A 1 -10.05 -11.46 -13.01
CA ASN A 1 -8.99 -10.49 -12.65
C ASN A 1 -9.63 -9.29 -12.00
N GLY A 2 -8.98 -8.66 -11.03
CA GLY A 2 -9.51 -7.47 -10.36
C GLY A 2 -8.46 -6.74 -9.54
N VAL A 3 -8.63 -5.43 -9.40
CA VAL A 3 -7.82 -4.53 -8.57
C VAL A 3 -8.79 -3.68 -7.77
N GLU A 4 -8.56 -3.60 -6.47
CA GLU A 4 -9.29 -2.76 -5.52
C GLU A 4 -8.27 -1.89 -4.80
N VAL A 5 -8.59 -0.60 -4.63
CA VAL A 5 -7.73 0.37 -3.94
C VAL A 5 -8.59 1.14 -2.95
N ASP A 6 -8.27 0.99 -1.68
CA ASP A 6 -8.94 1.66 -0.57
C ASP A 6 -8.04 2.75 0.01
N LEU A 7 -8.64 3.91 0.25
CA LEU A 7 -8.02 5.04 0.91
C LEU A 7 -8.77 5.32 2.20
N THR A 8 -8.07 5.31 3.34
CA THR A 8 -8.65 5.63 4.65
C THR A 8 -7.86 6.74 5.29
N PHE A 9 -8.55 7.76 5.81
CA PHE A 9 -7.88 8.80 6.61
C PHE A 9 -7.68 8.30 8.03
N ASN A 10 -6.43 8.29 8.48
CA ASN A 10 -6.04 7.96 9.84
C ASN A 10 -5.85 9.27 10.62
N GLU A 11 -6.86 9.66 11.39
CA GLU A 11 -6.87 10.93 12.13
C GLU A 11 -5.77 10.99 13.19
N GLU A 12 -5.50 9.87 13.87
CA GLU A 12 -4.50 9.78 14.94
C GLU A 12 -3.09 10.02 14.40
N GLN A 13 -2.76 9.36 13.29
CA GLN A 13 -1.45 9.47 12.64
C GLN A 13 -1.35 10.65 11.66
N LYS A 14 -2.47 11.35 11.41
CA LYS A 14 -2.60 12.40 10.37
C LYS A 14 -2.10 11.91 9.01
N ALA A 15 -2.44 10.66 8.67
CA ALA A 15 -1.94 9.96 7.51
C ALA A 15 -3.08 9.45 6.61
N ILE A 16 -2.77 9.15 5.35
CA ILE A 16 -3.68 8.43 4.47
C ILE A 16 -3.15 7.00 4.32
N ASP A 17 -3.94 6.04 4.82
CA ASP A 17 -3.65 4.62 4.65
C ASP A 17 -4.15 4.18 3.27
N VAL A 18 -3.22 3.68 2.46
CA VAL A 18 -3.50 3.18 1.11
C VAL A 18 -3.38 1.66 1.11
N ARG A 19 -4.46 0.95 0.77
CA ARG A 19 -4.45 -0.51 0.64
C ARG A 19 -4.86 -0.89 -0.78
N ALA A 20 -4.14 -1.84 -1.36
CA ALA A 20 -4.54 -2.44 -2.63
C ALA A 20 -4.68 -3.95 -2.51
N PHE A 21 -5.69 -4.48 -3.18
CA PHE A 21 -5.92 -5.91 -3.34
C PHE A 21 -5.98 -6.25 -4.82
N THR A 22 -5.19 -7.26 -5.23
CA THR A 22 -5.13 -7.71 -6.61
C THR A 22 -5.41 -9.21 -6.69
N LYS A 23 -6.10 -9.64 -7.75
CA LYS A 23 -6.35 -11.05 -8.04
C LYS A 23 -6.23 -11.35 -9.53
N SER A 24 -5.55 -12.46 -9.85
CA SER A 24 -5.41 -12.97 -11.21
C SER A 24 -5.36 -14.50 -11.22
N LEU A 25 -5.67 -15.10 -12.38
CA LEU A 25 -5.55 -16.54 -12.65
C LEU A 25 -4.26 -16.88 -13.42
N GLY A 26 -3.28 -15.97 -13.44
CA GLY A 26 -2.01 -16.15 -14.15
C GLY A 26 -1.07 -17.16 -13.49
N VAL A 27 -0.03 -17.55 -14.24
CA VAL A 27 1.02 -18.47 -13.76
C VAL A 27 2.02 -17.80 -12.80
N THR A 28 2.03 -16.47 -12.75
CA THR A 28 2.81 -15.67 -11.81
C THR A 28 1.91 -15.08 -10.73
N GLY A 29 2.49 -14.80 -9.56
CA GLY A 29 1.83 -13.99 -8.54
C GLY A 29 1.59 -12.56 -9.00
N VAL A 30 0.74 -11.84 -8.27
CA VAL A 30 0.34 -10.45 -8.54
C VAL A 30 0.82 -9.47 -7.46
N GLU A 31 1.93 -9.79 -6.80
CA GLU A 31 2.51 -8.98 -5.74
C GLU A 31 2.87 -7.57 -6.25
N MET A 32 3.42 -7.50 -7.47
CA MET A 32 3.85 -6.24 -8.07
C MET A 32 2.67 -5.35 -8.43
N GLU A 33 1.56 -5.92 -8.90
CA GLU A 33 0.35 -5.19 -9.24
C GLU A 33 -0.23 -4.52 -7.99
N ALA A 34 -0.20 -5.20 -6.84
CA ALA A 34 -0.65 -4.62 -5.57
C ALA A 34 0.28 -3.48 -5.11
N LEU A 35 1.60 -3.71 -5.12
CA LEU A 35 2.59 -2.72 -4.67
C LEU A 35 2.61 -1.49 -5.60
N THR A 36 2.49 -1.69 -6.91
CA THR A 36 2.38 -0.61 -7.88
C THR A 36 1.10 0.18 -7.69
N ALA A 37 -0.04 -0.48 -7.47
CA ALA A 37 -1.31 0.22 -7.22
C ALA A 37 -1.23 1.15 -6.00
N VAL A 38 -0.69 0.66 -4.87
CA VAL A 38 -0.48 1.49 -3.66
C VAL A 38 0.46 2.65 -3.97
N SER A 39 1.59 2.39 -4.62
CA SER A 39 2.61 3.42 -4.91
C SER A 39 2.07 4.51 -5.82
N THR A 40 1.34 4.15 -6.87
CA THR A 40 0.73 5.12 -7.77
C THR A 40 -0.34 5.94 -7.06
N ALA A 41 -1.21 5.31 -6.27
CA ALA A 41 -2.23 6.03 -5.49
C ALA A 41 -1.60 7.01 -4.49
N ALA A 42 -0.54 6.62 -3.79
CA ALA A 42 0.20 7.49 -2.88
C ALA A 42 0.85 8.68 -3.62
N LEU A 43 1.45 8.44 -4.79
CA LEU A 43 1.99 9.50 -5.65
C LEU A 43 0.89 10.46 -6.15
N THR A 44 -0.30 9.95 -6.47
CA THR A 44 -1.44 10.79 -6.84
C THR A 44 -1.89 11.66 -5.67
N ILE A 45 -1.94 11.13 -4.46
CA ILE A 45 -2.26 11.91 -3.25
C ILE A 45 -1.21 13.01 -3.03
N TYR A 46 0.07 12.69 -3.16
CA TYR A 46 1.13 13.69 -3.11
C TYR A 46 0.90 14.78 -4.16
N ASP A 47 0.58 14.39 -5.40
CA ASP A 47 0.33 15.33 -6.50
C ASP A 47 -0.81 16.32 -6.20
N MET A 48 -1.89 15.85 -5.56
CA MET A 48 -3.02 16.68 -5.16
C MET A 48 -2.69 17.63 -3.99
N CYS A 49 -1.81 17.21 -3.07
CA CYS A 49 -1.55 17.94 -1.83
C CYS A 49 -0.25 18.77 -1.85
N LYS A 50 0.63 18.58 -2.85
CA LYS A 50 1.96 19.22 -2.93
C LYS A 50 1.95 20.75 -2.94
N SER A 51 0.82 21.38 -3.29
CA SER A 51 0.68 22.84 -3.24
C SER A 51 0.40 23.37 -1.84
N VAL A 52 -0.12 22.52 -0.95
CA VAL A 52 -0.44 22.88 0.45
C VAL A 52 0.78 22.65 1.33
N THR A 53 1.45 21.51 1.20
CA THR A 53 2.69 21.19 1.90
C THR A 53 3.58 20.30 1.03
N LYS A 54 4.90 20.52 1.11
CA LYS A 54 5.92 19.69 0.45
C LYS A 54 6.50 18.63 1.36
N ASP A 55 6.15 18.64 2.64
CA ASP A 55 6.71 17.74 3.67
C ASP A 55 5.96 16.40 3.77
N ILE A 56 5.18 16.05 2.74
CA ILE A 56 4.45 14.78 2.66
C ILE A 56 5.46 13.66 2.42
N ARG A 57 5.47 12.66 3.30
CA ARG A 57 6.30 11.47 3.18
C ARG A 57 5.45 10.29 2.73
N ILE A 58 5.87 9.63 1.65
CA ILE A 58 5.37 8.31 1.26
C ILE A 58 6.29 7.28 1.88
N GLY A 59 5.74 6.36 2.67
CA GLY A 59 6.50 5.34 3.40
C GLY A 59 5.70 4.08 3.61
N ASP A 60 6.32 3.10 4.28
CA ASP A 60 5.72 1.82 4.67
C ASP A 60 5.01 1.05 3.54
N VAL A 61 5.56 1.12 2.32
CA VAL A 61 5.05 0.34 1.17
C VAL A 61 5.56 -1.10 1.27
N HIS A 62 4.69 -2.00 1.70
CA HIS A 62 5.02 -3.42 1.85
C HIS A 62 3.83 -4.33 1.49
N LEU A 63 4.15 -5.60 1.20
CA LEU A 63 3.13 -6.62 0.96
C LEU A 63 2.59 -7.13 2.30
N ARG A 64 1.27 -7.12 2.50
CA ARG A 64 0.65 -7.61 3.75
C ARG A 64 0.32 -9.10 3.72
N ALA A 65 -0.10 -9.60 2.57
CA ALA A 65 -0.42 -11.00 2.39
C ALA A 65 -0.37 -11.36 0.91
N LYS A 66 -0.09 -12.64 0.64
CA LYS A 66 -0.36 -13.26 -0.66
C LYS A 66 -0.88 -14.67 -0.46
N THR A 67 -1.68 -15.12 -1.41
CA THR A 67 -2.21 -16.49 -1.44
C THR A 67 -2.04 -17.07 -2.84
N GLY A 68 -1.87 -18.39 -2.91
CA GLY A 68 -1.65 -19.10 -4.18
C GLY A 68 -0.19 -19.12 -4.65
N GLY A 69 0.02 -19.81 -5.78
CA GLY A 69 1.35 -20.08 -6.32
C GLY A 69 2.10 -21.18 -5.58
N GLN A 70 3.27 -21.56 -6.11
CA GLN A 70 4.10 -22.64 -5.55
C GLN A 70 4.62 -22.32 -4.14
N SER A 71 4.81 -21.05 -3.81
CA SER A 71 5.26 -20.61 -2.49
C SER A 71 4.19 -20.72 -1.39
N GLY A 72 2.93 -21.00 -1.77
CA GLY A 72 1.82 -21.05 -0.83
C GLY A 72 1.44 -19.68 -0.25
N ASN A 73 0.67 -19.72 0.85
CA ASN A 73 0.17 -18.53 1.52
C ASN A 73 1.27 -17.89 2.37
N TRP A 74 1.38 -16.57 2.29
CA TRP A 74 2.32 -15.80 3.09
C TRP A 74 1.62 -14.56 3.65
N LYS A 75 1.99 -14.16 4.86
CA LYS A 75 1.48 -12.98 5.55
C LYS A 75 2.65 -12.26 6.21
N SER A 76 2.68 -10.94 6.13
CA SER A 76 3.72 -10.15 6.77
C SER A 76 3.59 -10.19 8.29
N GLU A 77 4.74 -10.19 8.98
CA GLU A 77 4.83 -9.95 10.42
C GLU A 77 5.05 -8.46 10.74
N ILE A 78 5.32 -7.65 9.71
CA ILE A 78 5.46 -6.20 9.83
C ILE A 78 4.13 -5.65 10.34
N THR A 79 4.18 -5.12 11.56
CA THR A 79 3.12 -4.34 12.19
C THR A 79 3.47 -2.87 11.94
N PRO A 80 2.51 -1.98 11.65
CA PRO A 80 2.82 -0.56 11.51
C PRO A 80 3.56 -0.09 12.75
N GLU A 81 4.82 0.33 12.60
CA GLU A 81 5.58 0.91 13.70
C GLU A 81 4.92 2.26 14.07
N GLU A 82 4.73 2.51 15.37
CA GLU A 82 4.39 3.85 15.83
C GLU A 82 5.46 4.82 15.30
N PRO A 83 5.08 5.97 14.71
CA PRO A 83 6.05 6.88 14.13
C PRO A 83 7.06 7.30 15.19
N SER A 84 8.32 6.96 14.92
CA SER A 84 9.48 7.43 15.67
C SER A 84 9.38 8.95 15.86
N GLN A 85 9.19 9.38 17.12
CA GLN A 85 9.29 10.76 17.52
C GLN A 85 10.75 11.18 17.37
N ASN A 86 11.08 11.87 16.27
CA ASN A 86 12.36 12.56 16.10
C ASN A 86 12.13 13.97 15.58
#